data_AF-A0A6A1WM09-F1
#
_entry.id   AF-A0A6A1WM09-F1
#
_cell.length_a   1.000
_cell.length_b   1.000
_cell.length_c   1.000
_cell.angle_alpha   90.00
_cell.angle_beta   90.00
_cell.angle_gamma   90.00
#
_symmetry.space_group_name_H-M   'P 1'
#
loop_
_entity.id
_entity.type
_entity.pdbx_description
1 polymer ?
#
loop_
_entity_poly.entity_id
_entity_poly.type
_entity_poly.pdbx_seq_one_letter_code
_entity_poly.pdbx_strand_id
1 'polypeptide(L)'
;MKRSEQNKKNRSKLTVNHAAGSRSFQRTRACMKNQESGEINPVELYKKNYTNKDGIWTSEGAREIYLAKARDEIEAMRAAREKDLQEFAKKQAEMEAMLRDHREEQRVEQERIRLEQEERMKREQERMRVEHEERMQ
;
A
#
# COMPACT_ATOMS: atom_id res chain seq x y z
N MET A 1 29.88 -43.09 -38.91
CA MET A 1 30.60 -42.97 -37.62
C MET A 1 31.64 -41.84 -37.57
N LYS A 2 32.50 -41.62 -38.57
CA LYS A 2 33.57 -40.59 -38.51
C LYS A 2 33.12 -39.17 -38.10
N ARG A 3 31.95 -38.71 -38.55
CA ARG A 3 31.42 -37.37 -38.20
C ARG A 3 30.97 -37.26 -36.73
N SER A 4 30.52 -38.34 -36.08
CA SER A 4 30.06 -38.28 -34.68
C SER A 4 31.24 -38.25 -33.70
N GLU A 5 32.30 -39.00 -33.99
CA GLU A 5 33.59 -38.95 -33.31
C GLU A 5 34.17 -37.52 -33.35
N GLN A 6 34.17 -36.91 -34.53
CA GLN A 6 34.63 -35.53 -34.71
C GLN A 6 33.73 -34.53 -33.96
N ASN A 7 32.41 -34.72 -33.98
CA ASN A 7 31.48 -33.86 -33.25
C ASN A 7 31.66 -33.94 -31.73
N LYS A 8 31.98 -35.11 -31.15
CA LYS A 8 32.31 -35.24 -29.72
C LYS A 8 33.60 -34.49 -29.36
N LYS A 9 34.66 -34.66 -30.16
CA LYS A 9 35.93 -33.93 -29.98
C LYS A 9 35.77 -32.42 -30.16
N ASN A 10 34.86 -31.98 -31.02
CA ASN A 10 34.59 -30.54 -31.20
C ASN A 10 33.73 -29.99 -30.06
N ARG A 11 32.82 -30.80 -29.50
CA ARG A 11 32.02 -30.42 -28.32
C ARG A 11 32.87 -30.16 -27.09
N SER A 12 33.91 -30.96 -26.86
CA SER A 12 34.84 -30.78 -25.74
C SER A 12 35.78 -29.57 -25.89
N LYS A 13 35.86 -28.94 -27.07
CA LYS A 13 36.62 -27.70 -27.30
C LYS A 13 35.82 -26.44 -26.98
N LEU A 14 34.51 -26.57 -26.77
CA LEU A 14 33.67 -25.45 -26.33
C LEU A 14 33.96 -25.22 -24.84
N THR A 15 34.62 -24.11 -24.55
CA THR A 15 34.95 -23.66 -23.17
C THR A 15 33.70 -23.22 -22.40
N VAL A 16 32.60 -22.96 -23.12
CA VAL A 16 31.33 -22.54 -22.56
C VAL A 16 30.24 -23.51 -23.04
N ASN A 17 29.58 -24.19 -22.10
CA ASN A 17 28.37 -24.93 -22.40
C ASN A 17 27.25 -23.92 -22.73
N HIS A 18 27.05 -23.58 -24.01
CA HIS A 18 25.83 -22.91 -24.45
C HIS A 18 24.65 -23.88 -24.31
N ALA A 19 24.11 -24.01 -23.10
CA ALA A 19 22.86 -24.72 -22.86
C ALA A 19 21.64 -23.88 -23.31
N ALA A 20 21.81 -22.58 -23.53
CA ALA A 20 20.76 -21.65 -23.87
C ALA A 20 21.28 -20.59 -24.86
N GLY A 21 20.86 -20.69 -26.12
CA GLY A 21 20.91 -19.56 -27.05
C GLY A 21 19.72 -18.63 -26.83
N SER A 22 19.73 -17.43 -27.42
CA SER A 22 18.62 -16.46 -27.39
C SER A 22 17.23 -17.07 -27.66
N ARG A 23 17.17 -18.13 -28.47
CA ARG A 23 15.95 -18.91 -28.75
C ARG A 23 15.36 -19.60 -27.51
N SER A 24 16.14 -20.06 -26.53
CA SER A 24 15.57 -20.68 -25.32
C SER A 24 14.90 -19.62 -24.44
N PHE A 25 15.54 -18.46 -24.26
CA PHE A 25 14.98 -17.34 -23.51
C PHE A 25 13.67 -16.84 -24.15
N GLN A 26 13.65 -16.66 -25.47
CA GLN A 26 12.45 -16.26 -26.20
C GLN A 26 11.30 -17.28 -26.05
N ARG A 27 11.61 -18.59 -26.09
CA ARG A 27 10.61 -19.64 -25.86
C ARG A 27 10.08 -19.62 -24.43
N THR A 28 10.95 -19.56 -23.43
CA THR A 28 10.53 -19.46 -22.01
C THR A 28 9.65 -18.24 -21.79
N ARG A 29 10.04 -17.10 -22.35
CA ARG A 29 9.28 -15.86 -22.29
C ARG A 29 7.89 -16.00 -22.94
N ALA A 30 7.81 -16.61 -24.12
CA ALA A 30 6.53 -16.84 -24.81
C ALA A 30 5.61 -17.78 -24.03
N CYS A 31 6.14 -18.84 -23.41
CA CYS A 31 5.37 -19.79 -22.61
C CYS A 31 4.91 -19.22 -21.25
N MET A 32 5.50 -18.12 -20.79
CA MET A 32 5.17 -17.48 -19.49
C MET A 32 4.27 -16.25 -19.62
N LYS A 33 3.88 -15.87 -20.84
CA LYS A 33 2.91 -14.78 -21.02
C LYS A 33 1.57 -15.22 -20.45
N ASN A 34 1.03 -14.45 -19.51
CA ASN A 34 -0.35 -14.61 -19.07
C ASN A 34 -1.28 -14.39 -20.28
N GLN A 35 -2.22 -15.30 -20.50
CA GLN A 35 -3.17 -15.18 -21.62
C GLN A 35 -4.12 -13.99 -21.45
N GLU A 36 -4.43 -13.60 -20.20
CA GLU A 36 -5.30 -12.46 -19.90
C GLU A 36 -4.58 -11.10 -19.98
N SER A 37 -3.40 -10.96 -19.37
CA SER A 37 -2.71 -9.66 -19.32
C SER A 37 -1.65 -9.48 -20.40
N GLY A 38 -1.18 -10.55 -21.05
CA GLY A 38 -0.05 -10.51 -21.99
C GLY A 38 1.31 -10.18 -21.35
N GLU A 39 1.32 -9.85 -20.06
CA GLU A 39 2.49 -9.48 -19.28
C GLU A 39 3.18 -10.71 -18.67
N ILE A 40 4.47 -10.55 -18.42
CA ILE A 40 5.32 -11.58 -17.83
C ILE A 40 5.91 -10.99 -16.57
N ASN A 41 5.72 -11.67 -15.43
CA ASN A 41 6.38 -11.27 -14.20
C ASN A 41 7.91 -11.44 -14.38
N PRO A 42 8.70 -10.35 -14.25
CA PRO A 42 10.14 -10.38 -14.50
C PRO A 42 10.92 -11.20 -13.45
N VAL A 43 10.43 -11.26 -12.21
CA VAL A 43 11.03 -12.02 -11.10
C VAL A 43 10.84 -13.52 -11.32
N GLU A 44 9.64 -13.95 -11.69
CA GLU A 44 9.35 -15.34 -12.05
C GLU A 44 10.09 -15.77 -13.33
N LEU A 45 10.17 -14.88 -14.32
CA LEU A 45 10.96 -15.14 -15.53
C LEU A 45 12.43 -15.36 -15.19
N TYR A 46 12.99 -14.53 -14.31
CA TYR A 46 14.37 -14.68 -13.85
C TYR A 46 14.56 -16.05 -13.18
N LYS A 47 13.71 -16.42 -12.21
CA LYS A 47 13.75 -17.74 -11.55
C LYS A 47 13.79 -18.89 -12.55
N LYS A 48 12.87 -18.91 -13.53
CA LYS A 48 12.76 -20.01 -14.51
C LYS A 48 13.99 -20.17 -15.40
N ASN A 49 14.79 -19.12 -15.59
CA ASN A 49 16.02 -19.19 -16.37
C ASN A 49 17.24 -19.65 -15.56
N TYR A 50 17.17 -19.57 -14.23
CA TYR A 50 18.26 -19.88 -13.31
C TYR A 50 17.95 -21.02 -12.33
N THR A 51 16.89 -21.79 -12.60
CA THR A 51 16.60 -23.06 -11.94
C THR A 51 16.62 -24.20 -12.95
N ASN A 52 17.08 -25.37 -12.50
CA ASN A 52 16.98 -26.59 -13.29
C ASN A 52 15.57 -27.21 -13.20
N LYS A 53 15.36 -28.33 -13.89
CA LYS A 53 14.09 -29.08 -13.89
C LYS A 53 13.63 -29.53 -12.49
N ASP A 54 14.57 -29.68 -11.55
CA ASP A 54 14.32 -30.13 -10.18
C ASP A 54 14.11 -28.92 -9.23
N GLY A 55 14.08 -27.70 -9.77
CA GLY A 55 13.90 -26.46 -9.00
C GLY A 55 15.17 -25.97 -8.28
N ILE A 56 16.31 -26.63 -8.50
CA ILE A 56 17.59 -26.27 -7.89
C ILE A 56 18.20 -25.10 -8.65
N TRP A 57 18.64 -24.08 -7.91
CA TRP A 57 19.31 -22.90 -8.45
C TRP A 57 20.63 -23.27 -9.12
N THR A 58 20.93 -22.62 -10.24
CA THR A 58 22.20 -22.82 -10.97
C THR A 58 23.41 -22.30 -10.20
N SER A 59 23.20 -21.34 -9.28
CA SER A 59 24.22 -20.81 -8.37
C SER A 59 23.56 -20.10 -7.19
N GLU A 60 24.32 -19.91 -6.11
CA GLU A 60 23.89 -19.15 -4.94
C GLU A 60 23.65 -17.67 -5.28
N GLY A 61 24.55 -17.03 -6.03
CA GLY A 61 24.37 -15.65 -6.46
C GLY A 61 23.10 -15.44 -7.31
N ALA A 62 22.69 -16.42 -8.12
CA ALA A 62 21.41 -16.32 -8.85
C ALA A 62 20.21 -16.34 -7.88
N ARG A 63 20.27 -17.17 -6.83
CA ARG A 63 19.25 -17.20 -5.78
C ARG A 63 19.18 -15.87 -5.03
N GLU A 64 20.31 -15.29 -4.66
CA GLU A 64 20.36 -14.01 -3.95
C GLU A 64 19.77 -12.87 -4.77
N ILE A 65 20.14 -12.77 -6.06
CA ILE A 65 19.57 -11.76 -6.98
C ILE A 65 18.06 -11.91 -7.09
N TYR A 66 17.55 -13.14 -7.19
CA TYR A 66 16.11 -13.39 -7.20
C TYR A 66 15.45 -12.90 -5.92
N LEU A 67 16.03 -13.22 -4.75
CA LEU A 67 15.47 -12.82 -3.47
C LEU A 67 15.47 -11.30 -3.29
N ALA A 68 16.52 -10.61 -3.73
CA ALA A 68 16.56 -9.15 -3.71
C ALA A 68 15.41 -8.56 -4.55
N LYS A 69 15.26 -9.00 -5.81
CA LYS A 69 14.19 -8.51 -6.68
C LYS A 69 12.79 -8.80 -6.15
N ALA A 70 12.58 -9.99 -5.58
CA ALA A 70 11.31 -10.37 -4.97
C ALA A 70 10.99 -9.51 -3.73
N ARG A 71 12.01 -9.13 -2.95
CA ARG A 71 11.84 -8.21 -1.82
C ARG A 71 11.45 -6.82 -2.30
N ASP A 72 12.15 -6.28 -3.31
CA ASP A 72 11.85 -4.96 -3.88
C ASP A 72 10.41 -4.90 -4.41
N GLU A 73 9.94 -5.94 -5.11
CA GLU A 73 8.57 -6.02 -5.62
C GLU A 73 7.53 -6.04 -4.48
N ILE A 74 7.79 -6.82 -3.42
CA ILE A 74 6.93 -6.86 -2.23
C ILE A 74 6.92 -5.50 -1.51
N GLU A 75 8.07 -4.84 -1.39
CA GLU A 75 8.18 -3.54 -0.74
C GLU A 75 7.43 -2.46 -1.53
N ALA A 76 7.53 -2.46 -2.86
CA ALA A 76 6.75 -1.58 -3.72
C ALA A 76 5.23 -1.77 -3.52
N MET A 77 4.76 -3.02 -3.46
CA MET A 77 3.34 -3.32 -3.20
C MET A 77 2.90 -2.86 -1.79
N ARG A 78 3.74 -3.08 -0.77
CA ARG A 78 3.45 -2.61 0.59
C ARG A 78 3.38 -1.09 0.65
N ALA A 79 4.33 -0.39 0.03
CA ALA A 79 4.36 1.07 -0.01
C ALA A 79 3.12 1.65 -0.71
N ALA A 80 2.68 1.04 -1.81
CA ALA A 80 1.42 1.42 -2.46
C ALA A 80 0.22 1.24 -1.52
N ARG A 81 0.08 0.05 -0.92
CA ARG A 81 -1.02 -0.25 0.00
C ARG A 81 -1.02 0.64 1.26
N GLU A 82 0.15 0.98 1.76
CA GLU A 82 0.30 1.84 2.93
C GLU A 82 -0.15 3.28 2.65
N LYS A 83 0.10 3.80 1.44
CA LYS A 83 -0.45 5.09 1.02
C LYS A 83 -1.98 5.07 0.98
N ASP A 84 -2.57 4.03 0.41
CA ASP A 84 -4.04 3.91 0.36
C ASP A 84 -4.64 3.85 1.77
N LEU A 85 -3.98 3.15 2.70
CA LEU A 85 -4.38 3.09 4.11
C LEU A 85 -4.25 4.45 4.81
N GLN A 86 -3.17 5.20 4.55
CA GLN A 86 -3.01 6.56 5.09
C GLN A 86 -4.08 7.50 4.57
N GLU A 87 -4.43 7.41 3.28
CA GLU A 87 -5.49 8.24 2.70
C GLU A 87 -6.86 7.91 3.32
N PHE A 88 -7.14 6.63 3.55
CA PHE A 88 -8.36 6.21 4.24
C PHE A 88 -8.41 6.71 5.68
N ALA A 89 -7.31 6.56 6.44
CA ALA A 89 -7.22 7.04 7.81
C ALA A 89 -7.38 8.57 7.90
N LYS A 90 -6.83 9.31 6.93
CA LYS A 90 -7.01 10.76 6.84
C LYS A 90 -8.49 11.13 6.62
N LYS A 91 -9.16 10.48 5.67
CA LYS A 91 -10.59 10.70 5.41
C LYS A 91 -11.46 10.37 6.64
N GLN A 92 -11.10 9.30 7.37
CA GLN A 92 -11.78 8.97 8.61
C GLN A 92 -11.59 10.08 9.67
N ALA A 93 -10.37 10.58 9.85
CA ALA A 93 -10.10 11.65 10.81
C ALA A 93 -10.83 12.96 10.46
N GLU A 94 -10.90 13.32 9.17
CA GLU A 94 -11.64 14.49 8.69
C GLU A 94 -13.14 14.38 8.99
N MET A 95 -13.72 13.21 8.75
CA MET A 95 -15.13 12.94 9.06
C MET A 95 -15.41 13.00 10.57
N GLU A 96 -14.52 12.42 11.39
CA GLU A 96 -14.64 12.49 12.85
C GLU A 96 -14.45 13.92 13.39
N ALA A 97 -13.63 14.74 12.74
CA ALA A 97 -13.46 16.14 13.10
C ALA A 97 -14.75 16.93 12.81
N MET A 98 -15.33 16.78 11.62
CA MET A 98 -16.61 17.42 11.26
C MET A 98 -17.73 17.07 12.26
N LEU A 99 -17.84 15.80 12.64
CA LEU A 99 -18.85 15.36 13.62
C LEU A 99 -18.60 15.94 15.02
N ARG A 100 -17.34 16.10 15.42
CA ARG A 100 -16.98 16.75 16.68
C ARG A 100 -17.33 18.22 16.67
N ASP A 101 -17.01 18.92 15.59
CA ASP A 101 -17.31 20.34 15.43
C ASP A 101 -18.82 20.58 15.51
N HIS A 102 -19.61 19.81 14.77
CA HIS A 102 -21.07 19.92 14.82
C HIS A 102 -21.64 19.64 16.21
N ARG A 103 -21.09 18.66 16.93
CA ARG A 103 -21.50 18.35 18.30
C ARG A 103 -21.15 19.47 19.27
N GLU A 104 -19.98 20.09 19.10
CA GLU A 104 -19.56 21.21 19.96
C GLU A 104 -20.37 22.47 19.67
N GLU A 105 -20.67 22.78 18.41
CA GLU A 105 -21.60 23.85 18.04
C GLU A 105 -22.95 23.69 18.73
N GLN A 106 -23.53 22.47 18.70
CA GLN A 106 -24.78 22.18 19.40
C GLN A 106 -24.67 22.40 20.92
N ARG A 107 -23.55 22.02 21.54
CA ARG A 107 -23.32 22.24 22.97
C ARG A 107 -23.22 23.72 23.31
N VAL A 108 -22.43 24.47 22.55
CA VAL A 108 -22.24 25.91 22.74
C VAL A 108 -23.56 26.66 22.55
N GLU A 109 -24.37 26.29 21.58
CA GLU A 109 -25.69 26.88 21.36
C GLU A 109 -26.63 26.64 22.55
N GLN A 110 -26.68 25.40 23.07
CA GLN A 110 -27.48 25.08 24.25
C GLN A 110 -27.02 25.85 25.50
N GLU A 111 -25.70 25.97 25.69
CA GLU A 111 -25.13 26.74 26.79
C GLU A 111 -25.44 28.23 26.67
N ARG A 112 -25.38 28.79 25.45
CA ARG A 112 -25.76 30.18 25.19
C ARG A 112 -27.22 30.45 25.57
N ILE A 113 -28.15 29.58 25.14
CA ILE A 113 -29.57 29.70 25.46
C ILE A 113 -29.77 29.66 26.98
N ARG A 114 -29.10 28.73 27.66
CA ARG A 114 -29.19 28.59 29.12
C ARG A 114 -28.71 29.86 29.84
N LEU A 115 -27.55 30.38 29.47
CA LEU A 115 -26.98 31.59 30.08
C LEU A 115 -27.88 32.81 29.84
N GLU A 116 -28.45 32.95 28.64
CA GLU A 116 -29.39 34.04 28.35
C GLU A 116 -30.65 33.96 29.23
N GLN A 117 -31.18 32.75 29.47
CA GLN A 117 -32.30 32.54 30.38
C GLN A 117 -31.93 32.89 31.82
N GLU A 118 -30.77 32.45 32.31
CA GLU A 118 -30.28 32.78 33.66
C GLU A 118 -30.08 34.30 33.83
N GLU A 119 -29.53 35.00 32.83
CA GLU A 119 -29.42 36.46 32.85
C GLU A 119 -30.78 37.17 32.86
N ARG A 120 -31.74 36.72 32.06
CA ARG A 120 -33.10 37.28 32.03
C ARG A 120 -33.76 37.15 33.40
N MET A 121 -33.67 35.97 34.03
CA MET A 121 -34.21 35.73 35.37
C MET A 121 -33.55 36.63 36.41
N LYS A 122 -32.22 36.80 36.34
CA LYS A 122 -31.48 37.68 37.26
C LYS A 122 -31.90 39.14 37.12
N ARG A 123 -32.02 39.65 35.89
CA ARG A 123 -32.50 41.02 35.63
C ARG A 123 -33.92 41.22 36.13
N GLU A 124 -34.79 40.21 36.00
CA GLU A 124 -36.16 40.29 36.50
C GLU A 124 -36.23 40.30 38.03
N GLN A 125 -35.44 39.46 38.70
CA GLN A 125 -35.32 39.51 40.17
C GLN A 125 -34.79 40.85 40.66
N GLU A 126 -33.82 41.43 39.95
CA GLU A 126 -33.28 42.76 40.27
C GLU A 126 -34.34 43.86 40.09
N ARG A 127 -35.11 43.83 39.00
CA ARG A 127 -36.26 44.75 38.82
C ARG A 127 -37.26 44.65 39.96
N MET A 128 -37.65 43.43 40.34
CA MET A 128 -38.60 43.22 41.45
C MET A 128 -38.05 43.74 42.79
N ARG A 129 -36.73 43.59 43.04
CA ARG A 129 -36.10 44.16 44.24
C ARG A 129 -36.17 45.68 44.26
N VAL A 130 -35.80 46.33 43.15
CA VAL A 130 -35.82 47.80 43.04
C VAL A 130 -37.25 48.33 43.21
N GLU A 131 -38.25 47.75 42.53
CA GLU A 131 -39.65 48.16 42.70
C GLU A 131 -40.15 47.99 44.14
N HIS A 132 -39.74 46.91 44.82
CA HIS A 132 -40.10 46.70 46.22
C HIS A 132 -39.44 47.75 47.13
N GLU A 133 -38.18 48.09 46.91
CA GLU A 133 -37.49 49.15 47.67
C GLU A 133 -38.14 50.52 47.44
N GLU A 134 -38.50 50.86 46.20
CA GLU A 134 -39.20 52.11 45.86
C GLU A 134 -40.58 52.22 46.51
N ARG A 135 -41.32 51.10 46.67
CA ARG A 135 -42.63 51.11 47.35
C ARG A 135 -42.55 51.24 48.87
N MET A 136 -41.37 51.04 49.46
CA MET A 136 -41.15 51.11 50.91
C MET A 136 -40.57 52.46 51.38
N GLN A 137 -40.27 53.36 50.44
CA GLN A 137 -39.86 54.75 50.69
C GLN A 137 -41.04 55.70 50.58
#